data_AF-A0A369TIK5-F1
#
_entry.id   AF-A0A369TIK5-F1
#
_cell.length_a   1.000
_cell.length_b   1.000
_cell.length_c   1.000
_cell.angle_alpha   90.00
_cell.angle_beta   90.00
_cell.angle_gamma   90.00
#
_symmetry.space_group_name_H-M   'P 1'
#
loop_
_entity.id
_entity.type
_entity.pdbx_description
1 polymer ?
#
loop_
_entity_poly.entity_id
_entity_poly.type
_entity_poly.pdbx_seq_one_letter_code
_entity_poly.pdbx_strand_id
1 'polypeptide(L)'
;MIHKNGLPSDKLLPVLRDILRPALIWAAHFVLVYAALSAACAQRGLIDPFWASLLVLVVTPPAALWAIVGARRRGRSDFERAARWSSIISALAILFNAAPVVLMGGCG
;
A
#
# COMPACT_ATOMS: atom_id res chain seq x y z
N MET A 1 -37.32 16.91 -1.03
CA MET A 1 -37.24 15.46 -1.29
C MET A 1 -35.76 15.09 -1.37
N ILE A 2 -35.23 14.38 -0.37
CA ILE A 2 -33.82 13.98 -0.36
C ILE A 2 -33.72 12.73 -1.24
N HIS A 3 -33.14 12.89 -2.43
CA HIS A 3 -32.85 11.77 -3.32
C HIS A 3 -31.78 10.90 -2.63
N LYS A 4 -32.20 9.87 -1.89
CA LYS A 4 -31.29 8.84 -1.39
C LYS A 4 -30.85 8.03 -2.61
N ASN A 5 -29.77 8.47 -3.25
CA ASN A 5 -29.06 7.71 -4.27
C ASN A 5 -28.31 6.55 -3.60
N GLY A 6 -29.06 5.64 -2.96
CA GLY A 6 -28.53 4.43 -2.37
C GLY A 6 -27.96 3.57 -3.48
N LEU A 7 -26.65 3.36 -3.46
CA LEU A 7 -25.99 2.45 -4.38
C LEU A 7 -26.60 1.05 -4.17
N PRO A 8 -27.14 0.41 -5.22
CA PRO A 8 -27.78 -0.89 -5.05
C PRO A 8 -26.73 -1.93 -4.61
N SER A 9 -27.14 -2.87 -3.76
CA SER A 9 -26.24 -3.73 -2.96
C SER A 9 -25.30 -4.58 -3.83
N ASP A 10 -25.73 -4.92 -5.04
CA ASP A 10 -24.96 -5.64 -6.07
C ASP A 10 -23.74 -4.83 -6.59
N LYS A 11 -23.78 -3.51 -6.51
CA LYS A 11 -22.71 -2.60 -6.95
C LYS A 11 -21.81 -2.16 -5.79
N LEU A 12 -22.19 -2.43 -4.55
CA LEU A 12 -21.44 -2.02 -3.36
C LEU A 12 -20.13 -2.80 -3.20
N LEU A 13 -20.19 -4.14 -3.35
CA LEU A 13 -19.03 -5.03 -3.23
C LEU A 13 -17.87 -4.67 -4.19
N PRO A 14 -18.09 -4.46 -5.50
CA PRO A 14 -16.99 -4.09 -6.41
C PRO A 14 -16.40 -2.71 -6.07
N VAL A 15 -17.23 -1.74 -5.68
CA VAL A 15 -16.76 -0.40 -5.28
C VAL A 15 -15.92 -0.47 -4.00
N LEU A 16 -16.39 -1.21 -2.99
CA LEU A 16 -15.66 -1.39 -1.73
C LEU A 16 -14.32 -2.08 -1.99
N ARG A 17 -14.31 -3.11 -2.84
CA ARG A 17 -13.08 -3.80 -3.26
C ARG A 17 -12.09 -2.86 -3.93
N ASP A 18 -12.55 -1.96 -4.78
CA ASP A 18 -11.68 -1.00 -5.48
C ASP A 18 -11.08 0.04 -4.52
N ILE A 19 -11.79 0.43 -3.47
CA ILE A 19 -11.29 1.34 -2.43
C ILE A 19 -10.34 0.63 -1.47
N LEU A 20 -10.66 -0.61 -1.07
CA LEU A 20 -9.89 -1.41 -0.11
C LEU A 20 -8.62 -2.00 -0.72
N ARG A 21 -8.63 -2.35 -2.01
CA ARG A 21 -7.48 -2.97 -2.67
C ARG A 21 -6.16 -2.20 -2.48
N PRO A 22 -6.05 -0.89 -2.74
CA PRO A 22 -4.80 -0.17 -2.53
C PRO A 22 -4.38 -0.16 -1.05
N ALA A 23 -5.34 -0.07 -0.12
CA ALA A 23 -5.07 -0.13 1.32
C ALA A 23 -4.54 -1.51 1.75
N LEU A 24 -5.09 -2.59 1.18
CA LEU A 24 -4.61 -3.95 1.43
C LEU A 24 -3.20 -4.18 0.86
N ILE A 25 -2.90 -3.61 -0.32
CA ILE A 25 -1.55 -3.65 -0.90
C ILE A 25 -0.56 -2.92 0.03
N TRP A 26 -0.93 -1.74 0.51
CA TRP A 26 -0.12 -1.02 1.49
C TRP A 26 0.08 -1.82 2.78
N ALA A 27 -0.97 -2.39 3.36
CA ALA A 27 -0.88 -3.17 4.59
C ALA A 27 0.02 -4.40 4.43
N ALA A 28 -0.11 -5.13 3.32
CA ALA A 28 0.75 -6.28 3.02
C ALA A 28 2.21 -5.86 2.87
N HIS A 29 2.47 -4.74 2.17
CA HIS A 29 3.83 -4.19 2.05
C HIS A 29 4.39 -3.75 3.41
N PHE A 30 3.60 -3.04 4.23
CA PHE A 30 4.01 -2.62 5.56
C PHE A 30 4.42 -3.80 6.44
N VAL A 31 3.61 -4.87 6.46
CA VAL A 31 3.92 -6.09 7.23
C VAL A 31 5.23 -6.72 6.76
N LEU A 32 5.46 -6.78 5.44
CA LEU A 32 6.70 -7.31 4.88
C LEU A 32 7.92 -6.47 5.28
N VAL A 33 7.84 -5.14 5.13
CA VAL A 33 8.92 -4.22 5.53
C VAL A 33 9.21 -4.34 7.01
N TYR A 34 8.17 -4.32 7.83
CA TYR A 34 8.28 -4.45 9.28
C TYR A 34 8.95 -5.77 9.67
N ALA A 35 8.54 -6.89 9.06
CA ALA A 35 9.12 -8.19 9.32
C ALA A 35 10.59 -8.26 8.88
N ALA A 36 10.94 -7.72 7.70
CA ALA A 36 12.31 -7.71 7.20
C ALA A 36 13.25 -6.89 8.11
N LEU A 37 12.82 -5.68 8.50
CA LEU A 37 13.58 -4.83 9.41
C LEU A 37 13.67 -5.44 10.82
N SER A 38 12.59 -6.01 11.33
CA SER A 38 12.59 -6.69 12.62
C SER A 38 13.54 -7.89 12.63
N ALA A 39 13.59 -8.66 11.53
CA ALA A 39 14.50 -9.79 11.39
C ALA A 39 15.97 -9.35 11.31
N ALA A 40 16.25 -8.23 10.65
CA ALA A 40 17.59 -7.66 10.54
C ALA A 40 18.09 -7.06 11.86
N CYS A 41 17.20 -6.38 12.59
CA CYS A 41 17.53 -5.66 13.82
C CYS A 41 17.28 -6.45 15.11
N ALA A 42 16.83 -7.71 15.01
CA ALA A 42 16.73 -8.59 16.17
C ALA A 42 18.12 -8.90 16.74
N GLN A 43 18.22 -9.15 18.04
CA GLN A 43 19.50 -9.50 18.71
C GLN A 43 20.23 -10.69 18.06
N ARG A 44 19.50 -11.60 17.43
CA ARG A 44 20.06 -12.77 16.75
C ARG A 44 20.44 -12.51 15.28
N GLY A 45 20.05 -11.37 14.70
CA GLY A 45 20.33 -10.99 13.32
C GLY A 45 20.01 -12.10 12.31
N LEU A 46 18.73 -12.43 12.12
CA LEU A 46 18.33 -13.55 11.25
C LEU A 46 18.68 -13.30 9.77
N ILE A 47 18.81 -12.04 9.38
CA ILE A 47 19.18 -11.60 8.03
C ILE A 47 20.11 -10.39 8.14
N ASP A 48 21.04 -10.27 7.19
CA ASP A 48 21.89 -9.07 7.11
C ASP A 48 21.06 -7.81 6.77
N PRO A 49 21.31 -6.66 7.42
CA PRO A 49 20.62 -5.41 7.11
C PRO A 49 20.70 -5.00 5.64
N PHE A 50 21.78 -5.36 4.92
CA PHE A 50 21.90 -5.14 3.48
C PHE A 50 20.82 -5.90 2.70
N TRP A 51 20.63 -7.18 3.00
CA TRP A 51 19.64 -8.01 2.30
C TRP A 51 18.21 -7.60 2.62
N ALA A 52 17.94 -7.21 3.88
CA ALA A 52 16.65 -6.63 4.25
C ALA A 52 16.37 -5.31 3.51
N SER A 53 17.37 -4.44 3.41
CA SER A 53 17.26 -3.16 2.69
C SER A 53 17.02 -3.37 1.20
N LEU A 54 17.78 -4.29 0.58
CA LEU A 54 17.62 -4.64 -0.83
C LEU A 54 16.23 -5.22 -1.11
N LEU A 55 15.73 -6.11 -0.24
CA LEU A 55 14.37 -6.65 -0.34
C LEU A 55 13.33 -5.52 -0.35
N VAL A 56 13.40 -4.60 0.63
CA VAL A 56 12.47 -3.45 0.72
C VAL A 56 12.53 -2.57 -0.52
N LEU A 57 13.73 -2.24 -1.02
CA LEU A 57 13.93 -1.42 -2.21
C LEU A 57 13.39 -2.10 -3.49
N VAL A 58 13.51 -3.42 -3.60
CA VAL A 58 13.02 -4.18 -4.76
C VAL A 58 11.50 -4.32 -4.76
N VAL A 59 10.87 -4.54 -3.60
CA VAL A 59 9.40 -4.77 -3.52
C VAL A 59 8.59 -3.47 -3.48
N THR A 60 9.18 -2.35 -3.08
CA THR A 60 8.47 -1.06 -2.94
C THR A 60 7.95 -0.51 -4.28
N PRO A 61 8.76 -0.39 -5.36
CA PRO A 61 8.29 0.11 -6.66
C PRO A 61 7.12 -0.70 -7.27
N PRO A 62 7.17 -2.05 -7.35
CA PRO A 62 6.06 -2.80 -7.90
C PRO A 62 4.81 -2.72 -7.02
N ALA A 63 4.94 -2.66 -5.69
CA ALA A 63 3.80 -2.46 -4.79
C ALA A 63 3.12 -1.10 -5.01
N ALA A 64 3.90 -0.02 -5.15
CA ALA A 64 3.38 1.31 -5.42
C ALA A 64 2.67 1.38 -6.79
N LEU A 65 3.28 0.81 -7.82
CA LEU A 65 2.66 0.72 -9.16
C LEU A 65 1.37 -0.10 -9.12
N TRP A 66 1.34 -1.21 -8.37
CA TRP A 66 0.15 -2.04 -8.26
C TRP A 66 -1.01 -1.30 -7.57
N ALA A 67 -0.72 -0.52 -6.53
CA ALA A 67 -1.71 0.32 -5.86
C ALA A 67 -2.34 1.36 -6.80
N ILE A 68 -1.56 1.90 -7.75
CA ILE A 68 -2.02 2.94 -8.69
C ILE A 68 -2.76 2.36 -9.90
N VAL A 69 -2.23 1.28 -10.51
CA VAL A 69 -2.79 0.71 -11.75
C VAL A 69 -4.20 0.14 -11.55
N GLY A 70 -4.51 -0.34 -10.35
CA GLY A 70 -5.85 -0.83 -10.01
C GLY A 70 -6.94 0.25 -10.08
N ALA A 71 -6.62 1.49 -9.72
CA ALA A 71 -7.59 2.59 -9.62
C ALA A 71 -7.93 3.26 -10.97
N ARG A 72 -7.11 3.07 -12.02
CA ARG A 72 -7.29 3.77 -13.31
C ARG A 72 -8.36 3.16 -14.25
N ARG A 73 -8.96 2.02 -13.93
CA ARG A 73 -9.70 1.23 -14.94
C ARG A 73 -11.21 1.53 -15.13
N ARG A 74 -11.89 2.43 -14.39
CA ARG A 74 -13.38 2.51 -14.48
C ARG A 74 -14.08 3.85 -14.17
N GLY A 75 -14.48 4.55 -15.25
CA GLY A 75 -15.66 5.43 -15.47
C GLY A 75 -16.30 6.33 -14.38
N ARG A 76 -16.10 7.65 -14.55
CA ARG A 76 -16.83 8.90 -14.23
C ARG A 76 -17.86 9.00 -13.06
N SER A 77 -17.63 8.40 -11.90
CA SER A 77 -18.50 8.55 -10.70
C SER A 77 -17.77 9.11 -9.47
N ASP A 78 -18.47 9.70 -8.50
CA ASP A 78 -17.86 10.22 -7.25
C ASP A 78 -17.04 9.15 -6.48
N PHE A 79 -17.40 7.88 -6.64
CA PHE A 79 -16.66 6.74 -6.10
C PHE A 79 -15.27 6.56 -6.73
N GLU A 80 -15.06 6.99 -7.99
CA GLU A 80 -13.72 7.01 -8.59
C GLU A 80 -12.82 8.03 -7.91
N ARG A 81 -13.36 9.19 -7.54
CA ARG A 81 -12.56 10.22 -6.86
C ARG A 81 -12.06 9.67 -5.52
N ALA A 82 -12.93 8.98 -4.78
CA ALA A 82 -12.55 8.29 -3.54
C ALA A 82 -11.51 7.18 -3.80
N ALA A 83 -11.72 6.33 -4.81
CA ALA A 83 -10.76 5.26 -5.16
C ALA A 83 -9.40 5.81 -5.61
N ARG A 84 -9.39 6.91 -6.38
CA ARG A 84 -8.18 7.60 -6.82
C ARG A 84 -7.42 8.18 -5.63
N TRP A 85 -8.10 8.88 -4.72
CA TRP A 85 -7.46 9.38 -3.51
C TRP A 85 -6.94 8.25 -2.62
N SER A 86 -7.70 7.17 -2.43
CA SER A 86 -7.25 5.98 -1.70
C SER A 86 -5.98 5.38 -2.32
N SER A 87 -5.92 5.29 -3.65
CA SER A 87 -4.73 4.79 -4.36
C SER A 87 -3.51 5.69 -4.20
N ILE A 88 -3.68 7.01 -4.24
CA ILE A 88 -2.59 7.99 -4.08
C ILE A 88 -2.05 7.93 -2.66
N ILE A 89 -2.94 7.94 -1.66
CA ILE A 89 -2.56 7.87 -0.24
C ILE A 89 -1.83 6.56 0.04
N SER A 90 -2.34 5.43 -0.45
CA SER A 90 -1.69 4.12 -0.25
C SER A 90 -0.34 4.04 -0.96
N ALA A 91 -0.22 4.57 -2.18
CA ALA A 91 1.05 4.60 -2.91
C ALA A 91 2.09 5.48 -2.19
N LEU A 92 1.68 6.66 -1.70
CA LEU A 92 2.55 7.50 -0.88
C LEU A 92 2.98 6.76 0.38
N ALA A 93 2.05 6.13 1.10
CA ALA A 93 2.36 5.37 2.30
C ALA A 93 3.34 4.20 2.02
N ILE A 94 3.21 3.53 0.87
CA ILE A 94 4.15 2.50 0.40
C ILE A 94 5.55 3.06 0.21
N LEU A 95 5.67 4.24 -0.41
CA LEU A 95 6.96 4.92 -0.61
C LEU A 95 7.57 5.37 0.71
N PHE A 96 6.75 5.91 1.62
CA PHE A 96 7.19 6.34 2.95
C PHE A 96 7.64 5.15 3.83
N ASN A 97 7.08 3.95 3.64
CA ASN A 97 7.57 2.75 4.36
C ASN A 97 9.03 2.41 4.02
N ALA A 98 9.55 2.84 2.87
CA ALA A 98 10.97 2.65 2.52
C ALA A 98 11.88 3.72 3.13
N ALA A 99 11.33 4.79 3.73
CA ALA A 99 12.12 5.87 4.30
C ALA A 99 13.10 5.42 5.39
N PRO A 100 12.75 4.52 6.35
CA PRO A 100 13.71 4.03 7.33
C PRO A 100 14.93 3.37 6.69
N VAL A 101 14.73 2.59 5.62
CA VAL A 101 15.82 1.90 4.90
C VAL A 101 16.76 2.87 4.19
N VAL A 102 16.23 3.98 3.67
CA VAL A 102 17.03 4.98 2.92
C VAL A 102 17.69 5.99 3.85
N LEU A 103 17.02 6.36 4.95
CA LEU A 103 17.45 7.43 5.85
C LEU A 103 18.27 6.92 7.04
N MET A 104 18.00 5.71 7.51
CA MET A 104 18.74 5.07 8.60
C MET A 104 19.59 3.95 8.00
N GLY A 105 20.91 4.16 7.94
CA GLY A 105 21.86 3.21 7.33
C GLY A 105 22.07 1.90 8.11
N GLY A 106 21.18 1.56 9.06
CA GLY A 106 21.31 0.38 9.90
C GLY A 106 20.31 0.34 11.05
N CYS A 107 20.52 -0.64 11.92
CA CYS A 107 19.75 -0.86 13.15
C CYS A 107 20.29 0.01 14.29
N GLY A 108 20.20 1.33 14.15
CA GLY A 108 20.75 2.30 15.12
C GLY A 108 21.25 3.57 14.46
#